data_AF-A0A917B281-F1
#
_entry.id   AF-A0A917B281-F1
#
_cell.length_a   1.000
_cell.length_b   1.000
_cell.length_c   1.000
_cell.angle_alpha   90.00
_cell.angle_beta   90.00
_cell.angle_gamma   90.00
#
_symmetry.space_group_name_H-M   'P 1'
#
loop_
_entity.id
_entity.type
_entity.pdbx_description
1 polymer ?
#
loop_
_entity_poly.entity_id
_entity_poly.type
_entity_poly.pdbx_seq_one_letter_code
_entity_poly.pdbx_strand_id
1 'polypeptide(L)'
;MPTGIFIPADDSVELTLREFSSLPDYQTAVGGFIEAVDLVQPRFALSTLIMNEEGKLDGLPINKRATLLLWIHQPALRFRDEIVGDAILVGTANIRGGYSDVPPRLRSLLFDLTEFTIETVSETSDSTKRVQHLGSFSSWVNAYVVALDVATAMPSETQVCVVPE
;
A
#
# COMPACT_ATOMS: atom_id res chain seq x y z
N MET A 1 -13.01 -12.91 10.89
CA MET A 1 -11.89 -12.09 11.39
C MET A 1 -10.94 -11.95 10.23
N PRO A 2 -10.70 -10.75 9.70
CA PRO A 2 -9.71 -10.57 8.64
C PRO A 2 -8.28 -10.77 9.15
N THR A 3 -7.46 -11.38 8.30
CA THR A 3 -6.00 -11.34 8.40
C THR A 3 -5.48 -10.12 7.66
N GLY A 4 -4.82 -9.21 8.37
CA GLY A 4 -4.17 -8.02 7.81
C GLY A 4 -2.65 -8.08 7.93
N ILE A 5 -1.98 -7.16 7.25
CA ILE A 5 -0.53 -6.95 7.37
C ILE A 5 -0.31 -5.76 8.30
N PHE A 6 0.35 -5.99 9.42
CA PHE A 6 0.86 -4.93 10.28
C PHE A 6 2.16 -4.38 9.71
N ILE A 7 2.22 -3.06 9.56
CA ILE A 7 3.31 -2.29 8.98
C ILE A 7 3.83 -1.34 10.07
N PRO A 8 4.88 -1.74 10.82
CA PRO A 8 5.49 -0.87 11.81
C PRO A 8 6.07 0.40 11.17
N ALA A 9 5.97 1.53 11.87
CA ALA A 9 6.62 2.78 11.45
C ALA A 9 8.15 2.69 11.52
N ASP A 10 8.67 1.91 12.47
CA ASP A 10 10.09 1.57 12.55
C ASP A 10 10.46 0.60 11.41
N ASP A 11 11.30 1.08 10.48
CA ASP A 11 11.72 0.32 9.31
C ASP A 11 12.66 -0.85 9.63
N SER A 12 13.22 -0.90 10.84
CA SER A 12 13.99 -2.04 11.33
C SER A 12 13.14 -3.22 11.81
N VAL A 13 11.84 -3.00 12.04
CA VAL A 13 10.90 -4.05 12.45
C VAL A 13 10.20 -4.63 11.23
N GLU A 14 10.15 -5.95 11.12
CA GLU A 14 9.53 -6.66 9.99
C GLU A 14 8.00 -6.49 9.95
N LEU A 15 7.44 -6.65 8.74
CA LEU A 15 5.99 -6.76 8.56
C LEU A 15 5.50 -8.05 9.22
N THR A 16 4.29 -8.05 9.79
CA THR A 16 3.70 -9.27 10.37
C THR A 16 2.26 -9.46 9.94
N LEU A 17 1.83 -10.70 9.74
CA LEU A 17 0.42 -11.03 9.58
C LEU A 17 -0.25 -11.06 10.95
N ARG A 18 -1.41 -10.42 11.07
CA ARG A 18 -2.20 -10.38 12.31
C ARG A 18 -3.67 -10.59 12.00
N GLU A 19 -4.36 -11.27 12.91
CA GLU A 19 -5.81 -11.36 12.87
C GLU A 19 -6.42 -10.19 13.64
N PHE A 20 -7.48 -9.60 13.07
CA PHE A 20 -8.19 -8.50 13.70
C PHE A 20 -9.66 -8.90 13.85
N SER A 21 -10.04 -9.23 15.08
CA SER A 21 -11.38 -9.75 15.41
C SER A 21 -12.38 -8.65 15.74
N SER A 22 -11.89 -7.52 16.23
CA SER A 22 -12.70 -6.42 16.78
C SER A 22 -12.04 -5.06 16.58
N LEU A 23 -12.82 -3.97 16.70
CA LEU A 23 -12.30 -2.60 16.63
C LEU A 23 -11.13 -2.35 17.62
N PRO A 24 -11.19 -2.80 18.89
CA PRO A 24 -10.05 -2.71 19.82
C PRO A 24 -8.73 -3.30 19.30
N ASP A 25 -8.77 -4.34 18.47
CA ASP A 25 -7.54 -4.94 17.92
C ASP A 25 -6.84 -3.97 16.96
N TYR A 26 -7.61 -3.28 16.11
CA TYR A 26 -7.08 -2.25 15.22
C TYR A 26 -6.56 -1.05 16.00
N GLN A 27 -7.36 -0.54 16.96
CA GLN A 27 -6.99 0.61 17.79
C GLN A 27 -5.72 0.36 18.59
N THR A 28 -5.58 -0.83 19.18
CA THR A 28 -4.38 -1.24 19.91
C THR A 28 -3.17 -1.32 18.98
N ALA A 29 -3.35 -1.85 17.78
CA ALA A 29 -2.25 -2.00 16.82
C ALA A 29 -1.76 -0.66 16.27
N VAL A 30 -2.64 0.30 15.96
CA VAL A 30 -2.22 1.63 15.47
C VAL A 30 -1.94 2.64 16.60
N GLY A 31 -2.33 2.31 17.84
CA GLY A 31 -2.06 3.12 19.02
C GLY A 31 -3.03 4.29 19.23
N GLY A 32 -4.29 4.18 18.80
CA GLY A 32 -5.27 5.27 18.93
C GLY A 32 -6.61 5.01 18.24
N PHE A 33 -7.37 6.08 17.97
CA PHE A 33 -8.52 6.01 17.07
C PHE A 33 -8.07 5.67 15.65
N ILE A 34 -8.95 5.03 14.88
CA ILE A 34 -8.59 4.54 13.56
C ILE A 34 -9.10 5.48 12.47
N GLU A 35 -8.24 5.77 11.50
CA GLU A 35 -8.61 6.31 10.20
C GLU A 35 -8.31 5.27 9.13
N ALA A 36 -9.09 5.27 8.05
CA ALA A 36 -8.96 4.33 6.95
C ALA A 36 -8.87 5.05 5.60
N VAL A 37 -7.92 4.66 4.76
CA VAL A 37 -7.76 5.15 3.39
C VAL A 37 -7.75 3.98 2.42
N ASP A 38 -8.64 4.05 1.44
CA ASP A 38 -8.74 3.04 0.39
C ASP A 38 -7.64 3.22 -0.67
N LEU A 39 -7.00 2.09 -0.99
CA LEU A 39 -6.05 1.93 -2.08
C LEU A 39 -6.81 1.45 -3.32
N VAL A 40 -6.91 2.32 -4.33
CA VAL A 40 -7.83 2.18 -5.46
C VAL A 40 -7.14 1.82 -6.77
N GLN A 41 -5.94 1.23 -6.73
CA GLN A 41 -5.20 0.93 -7.95
C GLN A 41 -5.82 -0.27 -8.71
N PRO A 42 -6.37 -0.09 -9.94
CA PRO A 42 -7.21 -1.10 -10.58
C PRO A 42 -6.57 -2.47 -10.85
N ARG A 43 -5.22 -2.54 -10.90
CA ARG A 43 -4.47 -3.79 -11.12
C ARG A 43 -4.24 -4.60 -9.85
N PHE A 44 -4.37 -3.97 -8.69
CA PHE A 44 -4.37 -4.65 -7.40
C PHE A 44 -5.81 -4.72 -6.91
N ALA A 45 -6.17 -5.82 -6.24
CA ALA A 45 -7.47 -5.86 -5.61
C ALA A 45 -7.59 -4.71 -4.60
N LEU A 46 -8.78 -4.14 -4.49
CA LEU A 46 -9.06 -3.06 -3.56
C LEU A 46 -8.63 -3.46 -2.14
N SER A 47 -7.97 -2.53 -1.45
CA SER A 47 -7.45 -2.72 -0.10
C SER A 47 -7.53 -1.41 0.67
N THR A 48 -7.35 -1.47 1.98
CA THR A 48 -7.49 -0.32 2.87
C THR A 48 -6.29 -0.26 3.81
N LEU A 49 -5.66 0.90 3.90
CA LEU A 49 -4.71 1.22 4.97
C LEU A 49 -5.47 1.78 6.16
N ILE A 50 -5.22 1.22 7.34
CA ILE A 50 -5.76 1.68 8.61
C ILE A 50 -4.59 2.22 9.44
N MET A 51 -4.76 3.38 10.06
CA MET A 51 -3.72 4.11 10.79
C MET A 51 -4.33 4.85 11.98
N ASN A 52 -3.49 5.47 12.80
CA ASN A 52 -3.94 6.32 13.89
C ASN A 52 -4.48 7.66 13.35
N GLU A 53 -5.76 7.95 13.58
CA GLU A 53 -6.46 9.18 13.17
C GLU A 53 -5.80 10.44 13.76
N GLU A 54 -5.30 10.37 14.99
CA GLU A 54 -4.67 11.49 15.69
C GLU A 54 -3.14 11.50 15.51
N GLY A 55 -2.58 10.55 14.76
CA GLY A 55 -1.14 10.30 14.72
C GLY A 55 -0.29 11.52 14.31
N LYS A 56 -0.82 12.40 13.45
CA LYS A 56 -0.13 13.65 13.07
C LYS A 56 -0.18 14.70 14.17
N LEU A 57 -1.30 14.79 14.88
CA LEU A 57 -1.47 15.68 16.04
C LEU A 57 -0.56 15.25 17.18
N ASP A 58 -0.39 13.94 17.35
CA ASP A 58 0.47 13.33 18.36
C ASP A 58 1.96 13.33 18.00
N GLY A 59 2.31 13.72 16.77
CA GLY A 59 3.71 13.76 16.30
C GLY A 59 4.34 12.38 16.10
N LEU A 60 3.54 11.38 15.72
CA LEU A 60 4.03 10.03 15.41
C LEU A 60 4.99 10.06 14.19
N PRO A 61 5.98 9.14 14.13
CA PRO A 61 6.93 9.12 13.03
C PRO A 61 6.28 8.74 11.69
N ILE A 62 6.81 9.25 10.58
CA ILE A 62 6.36 8.86 9.24
C ILE A 62 6.64 7.38 9.01
N ASN A 63 5.60 6.64 8.62
CA ASN A 63 5.70 5.26 8.18
C ASN A 63 6.02 5.22 6.69
N LYS A 64 7.31 5.18 6.37
CA LYS A 64 7.80 5.22 4.97
C LYS A 64 7.20 4.10 4.13
N ARG A 65 7.08 2.90 4.69
CA ARG A 65 6.54 1.70 4.01
C ARG A 65 5.05 1.86 3.68
N ALA A 66 4.24 2.28 4.64
CA ALA A 66 2.82 2.54 4.40
C ALA A 66 2.60 3.75 3.47
N THR A 67 3.44 4.78 3.57
CA THR A 67 3.39 5.96 2.70
C THR A 67 3.73 5.64 1.25
N LEU A 68 4.72 4.76 0.99
CA LEU A 68 5.01 4.28 -0.37
C LEU A 68 3.81 3.54 -0.98
N LEU A 69 3.15 2.69 -0.19
CA LEU A 69 1.92 2.02 -0.62
C LEU A 69 0.82 3.04 -0.94
N LEU A 70 0.58 4.00 -0.05
CA LEU A 70 -0.37 5.09 -0.27
C LEU A 70 -0.11 5.82 -1.59
N TRP A 71 1.13 6.27 -1.82
CA TRP A 71 1.48 7.13 -2.95
C TRP A 71 1.47 6.43 -4.31
N ILE A 72 1.75 5.13 -4.35
CA ILE A 72 1.62 4.33 -5.56
C ILE A 72 0.16 4.00 -5.84
N HIS A 73 -0.58 3.58 -4.81
CA HIS A 73 -1.92 3.03 -5.00
C HIS A 73 -3.05 4.07 -4.92
N GLN A 74 -2.77 5.27 -4.41
CA GLN A 74 -3.68 6.42 -4.35
C GLN A 74 -2.98 7.69 -4.87
N PRO A 75 -2.80 7.83 -6.20
CA PRO A 75 -2.05 8.94 -6.79
C PRO A 75 -2.58 10.33 -6.40
N ALA A 76 -3.87 10.45 -6.06
CA ALA A 76 -4.47 11.71 -5.62
C ALA A 76 -3.89 12.24 -4.30
N LEU A 77 -3.33 11.36 -3.46
CA LEU A 77 -2.71 11.70 -2.18
C LEU A 77 -1.18 11.76 -2.24
N ARG A 78 -0.59 11.43 -3.40
CA ARG A 78 0.86 11.45 -3.60
C ARG A 78 1.43 12.85 -3.33
N PHE A 79 2.43 12.93 -2.45
CA PHE A 79 3.08 14.18 -2.00
C PHE A 79 2.12 15.22 -1.37
N ARG A 80 0.89 14.82 -1.03
CA ARG A 80 -0.10 15.67 -0.37
C ARG A 80 -0.43 15.20 1.03
N ASP A 81 -0.22 13.92 1.28
CA ASP A 81 -0.54 13.26 2.52
C ASP A 81 0.48 12.15 2.79
N GLU A 82 0.72 11.79 4.05
CA GLU A 82 1.61 10.71 4.46
C GLU A 82 1.01 9.94 5.64
N ILE A 83 1.37 8.67 5.73
CA ILE A 83 0.96 7.79 6.83
C ILE A 83 1.97 7.97 7.97
N VAL A 84 1.48 8.27 9.17
CA VAL A 84 2.28 8.38 10.39
C VAL A 84 1.87 7.31 11.40
N GLY A 85 2.83 6.85 12.21
CA GLY A 85 2.63 5.76 13.16
C GLY A 85 2.49 4.38 12.50
N ASP A 86 2.20 3.39 13.32
CA ASP A 86 1.99 2.03 12.84
C ASP A 86 0.72 1.95 12.00
N ALA A 87 0.74 1.11 10.96
CA ALA A 87 -0.36 0.97 10.02
C ALA A 87 -0.74 -0.50 9.81
N ILE A 88 -1.94 -0.72 9.30
CA ILE A 88 -2.48 -2.04 8.98
C ILE A 88 -2.98 -2.00 7.54
N LEU A 89 -2.61 -2.99 6.73
CA LEU A 89 -3.18 -3.21 5.40
C LEU A 89 -4.16 -4.40 5.45
N VAL A 90 -5.41 -4.15 5.08
CA VAL A 90 -6.49 -5.15 4.98
C VAL A 90 -7.19 -5.07 3.61
N GLY A 91 -8.08 -6.01 3.33
CA GLY A 91 -9.01 -5.87 2.21
C GLY A 91 -10.10 -4.83 2.51
N THR A 92 -10.96 -4.56 1.53
CA THR A 92 -12.01 -3.55 1.64
C THR A 92 -13.02 -3.82 2.74
N ALA A 93 -13.58 -2.74 3.30
CA ALA A 93 -14.77 -2.83 4.12
C ALA A 93 -15.98 -3.36 3.34
N ASN A 94 -16.76 -4.24 3.96
CA ASN A 94 -18.08 -4.62 3.49
C ASN A 94 -19.15 -3.60 3.90
N ILE A 95 -20.38 -3.77 3.44
CA ILE A 95 -21.50 -2.85 3.72
C ILE A 95 -21.83 -2.68 5.22
N ARG A 96 -21.30 -3.55 6.08
CA ARG A 96 -21.48 -3.51 7.54
C ARG A 96 -20.26 -2.93 8.28
N GLY A 97 -19.28 -2.40 7.55
CA GLY A 97 -18.05 -1.83 8.11
C GLY A 97 -16.99 -2.86 8.53
N GLY A 98 -17.17 -4.14 8.20
CA GLY A 98 -16.16 -5.17 8.47
C GLY A 98 -15.18 -5.34 7.31
N TYR A 99 -13.88 -5.37 7.58
CA TYR A 99 -12.85 -5.58 6.57
C TYR A 99 -12.72 -7.06 6.17
N SER A 100 -12.29 -7.30 4.92
CA SER A 100 -11.88 -8.62 4.43
C SER A 100 -10.37 -8.84 4.62
N ASP A 101 -9.92 -10.09 4.41
CA ASP A 101 -8.50 -10.42 4.42
C ASP A 101 -7.71 -9.54 3.45
N VAL A 102 -6.46 -9.25 3.78
CA VAL A 102 -5.53 -8.62 2.83
C VAL A 102 -5.54 -9.41 1.51
N PRO A 103 -5.64 -8.72 0.35
CA PRO A 103 -5.66 -9.43 -0.91
C PRO A 103 -4.45 -10.35 -1.10
N PRO A 104 -4.63 -11.61 -1.55
CA PRO A 104 -3.52 -12.57 -1.69
C PRO A 104 -2.36 -12.03 -2.51
N ARG A 105 -2.65 -11.25 -3.56
CA ARG A 105 -1.61 -10.62 -4.40
C ARG A 105 -0.73 -9.64 -3.61
N LEU A 106 -1.32 -8.82 -2.75
CA LEU A 106 -0.56 -7.87 -1.91
C LEU A 106 0.20 -8.61 -0.81
N ARG A 107 -0.40 -9.66 -0.23
CA ARG A 107 0.31 -10.54 0.70
C ARG A 107 1.57 -11.13 0.06
N SER A 108 1.44 -11.75 -1.10
CA SER A 108 2.60 -12.36 -1.76
C SER A 108 3.63 -11.32 -2.20
N LEU A 109 3.18 -10.16 -2.69
CA LEU A 109 4.07 -9.05 -3.03
C LEU A 109 4.95 -8.61 -1.85
N LEU A 110 4.40 -8.58 -0.65
CA LEU A 110 5.09 -8.02 0.53
C LEU A 110 5.85 -9.07 1.36
N PHE A 111 5.52 -10.35 1.24
CA PHE A 111 6.12 -11.43 2.05
C PHE A 111 6.82 -12.53 1.24
N ASP A 112 6.26 -12.93 0.11
CA ASP A 112 6.64 -14.19 -0.54
C ASP A 112 7.64 -13.98 -1.69
N LEU A 113 7.59 -12.82 -2.34
CA LEU A 113 8.41 -12.52 -3.51
C LEU A 113 9.79 -11.98 -3.12
N THR A 114 10.79 -12.39 -3.90
CA THR A 114 12.18 -11.93 -3.77
C THR A 114 12.70 -11.22 -5.01
N GLU A 115 11.94 -11.25 -6.11
CA GLU A 115 12.28 -10.62 -7.39
C GLU A 115 11.08 -9.81 -7.87
N PHE A 116 11.33 -8.57 -8.25
CA PHE A 116 10.32 -7.57 -8.60
C PHE A 116 10.75 -6.79 -9.83
N THR A 117 9.78 -6.40 -10.64
CA THR A 117 9.97 -5.43 -11.71
C THR A 117 8.88 -4.35 -11.66
N ILE A 118 9.17 -3.19 -12.24
CA ILE A 118 8.19 -2.11 -12.36
C ILE A 118 7.50 -2.24 -13.70
N GLU A 119 6.20 -2.37 -13.70
CA GLU A 119 5.38 -2.42 -14.88
C GLU A 119 4.71 -1.04 -15.10
N THR A 120 4.91 -0.44 -16.27
CA THR A 120 4.18 0.76 -16.69
C THR A 120 3.18 0.42 -17.78
N VAL A 121 1.95 0.90 -17.64
CA VAL A 121 0.86 0.64 -18.57
C VAL A 121 0.29 1.97 -19.04
N SER A 122 0.44 2.25 -20.33
CA SER A 122 -0.11 3.43 -20.98
C SER A 122 -1.12 3.01 -22.05
N GLU A 123 -2.25 3.70 -22.14
CA GLU A 123 -3.17 3.55 -23.26
C GLU A 123 -2.73 4.46 -24.42
N THR A 124 -2.67 3.91 -25.62
CA THR A 124 -2.36 4.67 -26.84
C THR A 124 -3.62 5.27 -27.44
N SER A 125 -3.46 6.20 -28.38
CA SER A 125 -4.59 6.84 -29.08
C SER A 125 -5.52 5.85 -29.79
N ASP A 126 -5.01 4.66 -30.14
CA ASP A 126 -5.78 3.57 -30.76
C ASP A 126 -6.34 2.57 -29.73
N SER A 127 -6.46 2.98 -28.46
CA SER A 127 -6.90 2.14 -27.32
C SER A 127 -6.08 0.87 -27.08
N THR A 128 -4.89 0.78 -27.68
CA THR A 128 -3.95 -0.32 -27.42
C THR A 128 -3.17 -0.03 -26.15
N LYS A 129 -3.14 -0.99 -25.22
CA LYS A 129 -2.34 -0.89 -23.98
C LYS A 129 -0.90 -1.29 -24.27
N ARG A 130 0.04 -0.39 -24.00
CA ARG A 130 1.47 -0.69 -24.01
C ARG A 130 1.93 -0.99 -22.59
N VAL A 131 2.60 -2.14 -22.43
CA VAL A 131 3.19 -2.58 -21.17
C VAL A 131 4.70 -2.54 -21.31
N GLN A 132 5.40 -2.01 -20.31
CA GLN A 132 6.86 -2.03 -20.23
C GLN A 132 7.29 -2.49 -18.84
N HIS A 133 8.33 -3.31 -18.78
CA HIS A 133 8.97 -3.76 -17.54
C HIS A 133 10.29 -3.02 -17.36
N LEU A 134 10.52 -2.45 -16.18
CA LEU A 134 11.64 -1.57 -15.88
C LEU A 134 12.39 -2.10 -14.66
N GLY A 135 13.64 -2.49 -14.88
CA GLY A 135 14.56 -2.95 -13.84
C GLY A 135 14.17 -4.29 -13.21
N SER A 136 15.07 -4.74 -12.34
CA SER A 136 14.95 -5.95 -11.53
C SER A 136 15.36 -5.56 -10.12
N PHE A 137 14.56 -5.93 -9.12
CA PHE A 137 14.76 -5.52 -7.73
C PHE A 137 14.62 -6.73 -6.82
N SER A 138 15.47 -6.81 -5.79
CA SER A 138 15.41 -7.88 -4.80
C SER A 138 14.61 -7.55 -3.53
N SER A 139 13.93 -6.38 -3.54
CA SER A 139 13.17 -5.86 -2.41
C SER A 139 12.01 -5.05 -2.93
N TRP A 140 10.81 -5.34 -2.42
CA TRP A 140 9.63 -4.57 -2.76
C TRP A 140 9.82 -3.10 -2.37
N VAL A 141 10.52 -2.80 -1.26
CA VAL A 141 10.72 -1.40 -0.82
C VAL A 141 11.49 -0.62 -1.89
N ASN A 142 12.60 -1.18 -2.39
CA ASN A 142 13.38 -0.55 -3.45
C ASN A 142 12.58 -0.45 -4.75
N ALA A 143 11.82 -1.48 -5.11
CA ALA A 143 10.95 -1.46 -6.27
C ALA A 143 9.87 -0.37 -6.16
N TYR A 144 9.27 -0.17 -4.99
CA TYR A 144 8.27 0.88 -4.74
C TYR A 144 8.87 2.29 -4.75
N VAL A 145 10.10 2.47 -4.24
CA VAL A 145 10.81 3.75 -4.34
C VAL A 145 11.05 4.12 -5.80
N VAL A 146 11.60 3.20 -6.61
CA VAL A 146 11.83 3.49 -8.02
C VAL A 146 10.52 3.59 -8.80
N ALA A 147 9.48 2.82 -8.44
CA ALA A 147 8.15 2.98 -9.01
C ALA A 147 7.58 4.38 -8.75
N LEU A 148 7.87 4.98 -7.60
CA LEU A 148 7.44 6.34 -7.28
C LEU A 148 8.15 7.37 -8.17
N ASP A 149 9.46 7.20 -8.39
CA ASP A 149 10.22 8.04 -9.31
C ASP A 149 9.66 7.95 -10.74
N VAL A 150 9.39 6.72 -11.21
CA VAL A 150 8.76 6.47 -12.51
C VAL A 150 7.37 7.11 -12.57
N ALA A 151 6.54 6.93 -11.55
CA ALA A 151 5.18 7.48 -11.49
C ALA A 151 5.16 9.02 -11.41
N THR A 152 6.26 9.65 -11.01
CA THR A 152 6.41 11.11 -10.97
C THR A 152 6.93 11.66 -12.30
N ALA A 153 7.73 10.87 -13.02
CA ALA A 153 8.27 11.26 -14.33
C ALA A 153 7.30 11.00 -15.50
N MET A 154 6.36 10.05 -15.35
CA MET A 154 5.42 9.65 -16.39
C MET A 154 4.14 10.52 -16.42
N PRO A 155 3.44 10.60 -17.57
CA PRO A 155 2.12 11.23 -17.63
C PRO A 155 1.12 10.59 -16.65
N SER A 156 0.18 11.38 -16.13
CA SER A 156 -0.78 10.94 -15.11
C SER A 156 -1.70 9.80 -15.55
N GLU A 157 -1.90 9.58 -16.86
CA GLU A 157 -2.68 8.44 -17.35
C GLU A 157 -1.90 7.11 -17.32
N THR A 158 -0.58 7.17 -17.09
CA THR A 158 0.27 5.96 -17.03
C THR A 158 0.10 5.28 -15.67
N GLN A 159 -0.38 4.05 -15.69
CA GLN A 159 -0.43 3.22 -14.49
C GLN A 159 0.97 2.65 -14.22
N VAL A 160 1.43 2.75 -12.98
CA VAL A 160 2.72 2.21 -12.54
C VAL A 160 2.47 1.20 -11.44
N CYS A 161 2.94 -0.03 -11.62
CA CYS A 161 2.72 -1.16 -10.72
C CYS A 161 4.03 -1.84 -10.37
N VAL A 162 4.18 -2.33 -9.14
CA VAL A 162 5.27 -3.25 -8.76
C VAL A 162 4.74 -4.67 -8.87
N VAL A 163 5.35 -5.49 -9.70
CA VAL A 163 4.88 -6.85 -10.01
C VAL A 163 6.02 -7.86 -9.79
N PRO A 164 5.72 -9.16 -9.60
CA PRO A 164 6.74 -10.20 -9.69
C PRO A 164 7.47 -10.09 -11.03
N GLU A 165 8.79 -10.33 -11.00
CA GLU A 165 9.59 -10.52 -12.22
C GLU A 165 9.29 -11.86 -12.92
#